data_AF-A0A9D4RCK1-F1
#
_entry.id   AF-A0A9D4RCK1-F1
#
_cell.length_a   1.000
_cell.length_b   1.000
_cell.length_c   1.000
_cell.angle_alpha   90.00
_cell.angle_beta   90.00
_cell.angle_gamma   90.00
#
_symmetry.space_group_name_H-M   'P 1'
#
loop_
_entity.id
_entity.type
_entity.pdbx_description
1 polymer ?
#
loop_
_entity_poly.entity_id
_entity_poly.type
_entity_poly.pdbx_seq_one_letter_code
_entity_poly.pdbx_strand_id
1 'polypeptide(L)'
;MSLADELLADFEEAGDNADEAEGDGQTMELAEVDDVSMETVSLSKNSVRNIAKLRDSEQIKDVMNKVEQYSKKKRKDAVAGPVEFDPEYQLIVQANNLTVEIDNEINVIHKFTRDSYLKRFPELESLISDPLQYVCTVKELGNNILENSKNNAALQDILTPATIMVVSVTASTTQGTLLTDEEFKIVEEACNMALELSDYKRRIHEYVESRMTYIAPNLSIILGASIAAKVMGIAGGLTNLAKMPACNIMLLGSQRKILAGFSSSTMQSHFGHLYECDLVQKSPPDLRKKAARLVSAKCALAARVDSFHESMDGSTGDALRTDIEGKLDKLQEPPPVKKAKALPAPIDQARKKRGGRRARKMKERLGLSEMRKAANRMNFGEIEEDAYQGDLGFSLGAIGKSKTGRIRGPVVDSKTKARISKSLQQKIQKEKQTWGGSTTVKKQVSGTASSVAFTPLQGLEIVNPQAAEKKVAEANVKYFSSTASFVKVEKQLWHK
;
A
#
# COMPACT_ATOMS: atom_id res chain seq x y z
N MET A 1 42.77 -8.91 -31.24
CA MET A 1 42.41 -9.61 -29.99
C MET A 1 40.91 -9.55 -29.84
N SER A 2 40.27 -10.69 -29.59
CA SER A 2 38.81 -10.80 -29.50
C SER A 2 38.35 -10.23 -28.16
N LEU A 3 37.14 -9.70 -28.09
CA LEU A 3 36.51 -9.18 -26.86
C LEU A 3 36.36 -10.28 -25.78
N ALA A 4 36.52 -11.55 -26.17
CA ALA A 4 36.60 -12.69 -25.26
C ALA A 4 37.96 -12.77 -24.52
N ASP A 5 39.06 -12.34 -25.15
CA ASP A 5 40.41 -12.38 -24.54
C ASP A 5 40.59 -11.28 -23.50
N GLU A 6 39.93 -10.13 -23.69
CA GLU A 6 39.97 -9.00 -22.75
C GLU A 6 39.11 -9.27 -21.50
N LEU A 7 38.07 -10.11 -21.60
CA LEU A 7 37.23 -10.52 -20.47
C LEU A 7 37.84 -11.64 -19.63
N LEU A 8 38.69 -12.49 -20.21
CA LEU A 8 39.39 -13.55 -19.47
C LEU A 8 40.52 -12.98 -18.60
N ALA A 9 41.16 -11.91 -19.04
CA ALA A 9 42.21 -11.22 -18.28
C ALA A 9 41.66 -10.55 -16.99
N ASP A 10 40.43 -10.01 -17.03
CA ASP A 10 39.80 -9.38 -15.85
C ASP A 10 39.36 -10.40 -14.77
N PHE A 11 39.24 -11.69 -15.10
CA PHE A 11 38.90 -12.74 -14.12
C PHE A 11 40.13 -13.33 -13.42
N GLU A 12 41.31 -13.31 -14.04
CA GLU A 12 42.55 -13.79 -13.41
C GLU A 12 43.14 -12.77 -12.41
N GLU A 13 42.88 -11.46 -12.57
CA GLU A 13 43.42 -10.43 -11.65
C GLU A 13 42.66 -10.34 -10.30
N ALA A 14 41.50 -11.01 -10.17
CA ALA A 14 40.71 -11.02 -8.94
C ALA A 14 41.00 -12.22 -8.01
N GLY A 15 41.90 -13.13 -8.40
CA GLY A 15 42.17 -14.40 -7.69
C GLY A 15 43.26 -14.34 -6.61
N ASP A 16 44.11 -13.32 -6.58
CA ASP A 16 45.41 -13.39 -5.87
C ASP A 16 45.54 -12.46 -4.64
N ASN A 17 44.48 -12.29 -3.85
CA ASN A 17 44.61 -11.71 -2.50
C ASN A 17 43.86 -12.53 -1.46
N ALA A 18 44.33 -13.76 -1.27
CA ALA A 18 44.13 -14.51 -0.05
C ALA A 18 45.51 -14.81 0.52
N ASP A 19 45.90 -14.10 1.58
CA ASP A 19 46.77 -14.64 2.63
C ASP A 19 46.61 -13.87 3.95
N GLU A 20 46.27 -14.64 4.97
CA GLU A 20 46.74 -14.63 6.36
C GLU A 20 46.60 -13.36 7.23
N ALA A 21 45.61 -13.40 8.13
CA ALA A 21 45.75 -12.83 9.48
C ALA A 21 45.14 -13.80 10.50
N GLU A 22 46.02 -14.51 11.21
CA GLU A 22 45.71 -15.34 12.37
C GLU A 22 45.28 -14.48 13.58
N GLY A 23 44.30 -15.00 14.35
CA GLY A 23 44.24 -14.93 15.80
C GLY A 23 43.90 -13.59 16.49
N ASP A 24 42.65 -13.46 16.94
CA ASP A 24 42.43 -13.38 18.40
C ASP A 24 40.99 -13.77 18.77
N GLY A 25 40.88 -14.78 19.63
CA GLY A 25 39.62 -15.32 20.09
C GLY A 25 39.05 -14.49 21.24
N GLN A 26 37.90 -13.86 21.01
CA GLN A 26 36.92 -13.60 22.05
C GLN A 26 35.53 -13.98 21.53
N THR A 27 35.14 -15.21 21.85
CA THR A 27 33.76 -15.68 21.77
C THR A 27 32.90 -14.87 22.73
N MET A 28 32.24 -13.83 22.24
CA MET A 28 31.01 -13.33 22.87
C MET A 28 29.89 -14.28 22.47
N GLU A 29 29.47 -15.12 23.43
CA GLU A 29 28.20 -15.85 23.37
C GLU A 29 27.08 -14.84 23.19
N LEU A 30 26.67 -14.62 21.94
CA LEU A 30 25.37 -14.09 21.62
C LEU A 30 24.37 -15.19 21.99
N ALA A 31 23.67 -14.98 23.09
CA ALA A 31 22.55 -15.81 23.51
C ALA A 31 21.70 -16.14 22.28
N GLU A 32 21.62 -17.42 21.96
CA GLU A 32 20.61 -17.98 21.09
C GLU A 32 19.27 -17.43 21.55
N VAL A 33 18.72 -16.50 20.78
CA VAL A 33 17.30 -16.20 20.90
C VAL A 33 16.64 -17.48 20.45
N ASP A 34 16.08 -18.22 21.42
CA ASP A 34 15.32 -19.44 21.19
C ASP A 34 14.56 -19.31 19.87
N ASP A 35 15.05 -20.01 18.86
CA ASP A 35 14.28 -20.33 17.69
C ASP A 35 13.06 -21.05 18.27
N VAL A 36 11.93 -20.34 18.33
CA VAL A 36 10.63 -20.97 18.54
C VAL A 36 10.47 -21.86 17.33
N SER A 37 10.93 -23.09 17.49
CA SER A 37 10.72 -24.17 16.59
C SER A 37 9.25 -24.11 16.22
N MET A 38 9.00 -24.01 14.91
CA MET A 38 7.67 -24.20 14.38
C MET A 38 7.34 -25.65 14.68
N GLU A 39 6.83 -25.91 15.88
CA GLU A 39 6.15 -27.14 16.19
C GLU A 39 5.05 -27.22 15.16
N THR A 40 5.27 -28.04 14.14
CA THR A 40 4.22 -28.68 13.40
C THR A 40 3.45 -29.46 14.45
N VAL A 41 2.50 -28.78 15.10
CA VAL A 41 1.59 -29.39 16.06
C VAL A 41 0.98 -30.55 15.32
N SER A 42 1.45 -31.74 15.66
CA SER A 42 0.97 -32.98 15.15
C SER A 42 -0.53 -33.00 15.41
N LEU A 43 -1.29 -32.97 14.30
CA LEU A 43 -2.75 -32.95 14.22
C LEU A 43 -3.34 -34.17 14.93
N SER A 44 -3.36 -34.13 16.26
CA SER A 44 -3.99 -35.14 17.11
C SER A 44 -4.69 -34.46 18.27
N LYS A 45 -5.80 -33.76 17.95
CA LYS A 45 -6.87 -33.34 18.88
C LYS A 45 -7.99 -32.66 18.07
N ASN A 46 -8.85 -33.50 17.47
CA ASN A 46 -9.83 -33.21 16.42
C ASN A 46 -11.02 -32.27 16.77
N SER A 47 -10.84 -31.30 17.67
CA SER A 47 -11.92 -30.36 18.03
C SER A 47 -11.44 -28.93 18.10
N VAL A 48 -12.25 -28.04 17.53
CA VAL A 48 -12.07 -26.58 17.48
C VAL A 48 -11.85 -26.01 18.87
N ARG A 49 -12.51 -26.57 19.89
CA ARG A 49 -12.46 -26.09 21.30
C ARG A 49 -11.08 -26.18 21.93
N ASN A 50 -10.20 -27.04 21.41
CA ASN A 50 -8.83 -27.12 21.92
C ASN A 50 -7.98 -25.93 21.45
N ILE A 51 -8.33 -25.37 20.30
CA ILE A 51 -7.62 -24.28 19.64
C ILE A 51 -8.24 -22.94 20.02
N ALA A 52 -9.57 -22.84 19.94
CA ALA A 52 -10.36 -21.67 20.31
C ALA A 52 -10.96 -21.88 21.71
N LYS A 53 -10.40 -21.20 22.70
CA LYS A 53 -10.75 -21.33 24.13
C LYS A 53 -11.56 -20.14 24.66
N LEU A 54 -11.55 -19.02 23.96
CA LEU A 54 -12.05 -17.75 24.46
C LEU A 54 -13.60 -17.71 24.48
N ARG A 55 -14.29 -18.39 23.56
CA ARG A 55 -15.75 -18.60 23.61
C ARG A 55 -16.24 -19.17 24.96
N ASP A 56 -15.54 -20.17 25.49
CA ASP A 56 -15.94 -20.86 26.73
C ASP A 56 -15.35 -20.22 28.00
N SER A 57 -14.43 -19.26 27.83
CA SER A 57 -13.77 -18.54 28.93
C SER A 57 -14.76 -17.81 29.82
N GLU A 58 -14.49 -17.83 31.13
CA GLU A 58 -15.25 -17.08 32.13
C GLU A 58 -15.18 -15.57 31.86
N GLN A 59 -14.07 -15.09 31.30
CA GLN A 59 -13.84 -13.68 31.01
C GLN A 59 -14.88 -13.09 30.03
N ILE A 60 -15.16 -13.79 28.91
CA ILE A 60 -16.17 -13.35 27.96
C ILE A 60 -17.56 -13.36 28.60
N LYS A 61 -17.90 -14.43 29.34
CA LYS A 61 -19.21 -14.54 29.98
C LYS A 61 -19.44 -13.41 30.99
N ASP A 62 -18.43 -13.10 31.80
CA ASP A 62 -18.48 -12.03 32.77
C ASP A 62 -18.63 -10.65 32.12
N VAL A 63 -17.84 -10.36 31.08
CA VAL A 63 -17.93 -9.08 30.39
C VAL A 63 -19.25 -8.95 29.64
N MET A 64 -19.73 -10.00 28.97
CA MET A 64 -21.01 -9.99 28.29
C MET A 64 -22.18 -9.76 29.25
N ASN A 65 -22.18 -10.43 30.42
CA ASN A 65 -23.18 -10.21 31.46
C ASN A 65 -23.17 -8.76 31.99
N LYS A 66 -21.97 -8.20 32.21
CA LYS A 66 -21.83 -6.80 32.62
C LYS A 66 -22.29 -5.84 31.51
N VAL A 67 -21.93 -6.09 30.26
CA VAL A 67 -22.37 -5.29 29.11
C VAL A 67 -23.89 -5.28 29.01
N GLU A 68 -24.56 -6.43 29.17
CA GLU A 68 -26.02 -6.49 29.19
C GLU A 68 -26.63 -5.72 30.38
N GLN A 69 -25.99 -5.79 31.55
CA GLN A 69 -26.43 -5.07 32.74
C GLN A 69 -26.32 -3.55 32.57
N TYR A 70 -25.18 -3.06 32.08
CA TYR A 70 -24.93 -1.63 31.88
C TYR A 70 -25.66 -1.06 30.65
N SER A 71 -25.91 -1.88 29.62
CA SER A 71 -26.73 -1.52 28.47
C SER A 71 -28.18 -1.20 28.87
N LYS A 72 -28.76 -1.97 29.80
CA LYS A 72 -30.12 -1.71 30.33
C LYS A 72 -30.18 -0.53 31.30
N LYS A 73 -29.05 -0.15 31.91
CA LYS A 73 -29.00 0.90 32.93
C LYS A 73 -28.82 2.27 32.28
N LYS A 74 -29.80 3.16 32.47
CA LYS A 74 -29.61 4.59 32.17
C LYS A 74 -28.53 5.14 33.10
N ARG A 75 -27.55 5.83 32.51
CA ARG A 75 -26.42 6.39 33.24
C ARG A 75 -26.90 7.52 34.16
N LYS A 76 -26.19 7.73 35.26
CA LYS A 76 -26.31 8.93 36.09
C LYS A 76 -25.22 9.92 35.62
N ASP A 77 -25.58 11.18 35.41
CA ASP A 77 -24.70 12.17 34.76
C ASP A 77 -23.47 12.57 35.60
N ALA A 78 -23.43 12.24 36.89
CA ALA A 78 -22.34 12.59 37.78
C ALA A 78 -21.29 11.48 37.85
N VAL A 79 -20.14 11.72 37.23
CA VAL A 79 -18.90 10.98 37.45
C VAL A 79 -18.28 11.48 38.75
N ALA A 80 -18.11 10.60 39.73
CA ALA A 80 -17.50 10.95 41.00
C ALA A 80 -16.00 10.55 40.99
N GLY A 81 -15.14 11.47 40.53
CA GLY A 81 -13.68 11.27 40.50
C GLY A 81 -13.10 11.24 39.08
N PRO A 82 -11.83 10.81 38.93
CA PRO A 82 -11.22 10.64 37.60
C PRO A 82 -11.95 9.54 36.82
N VAL A 83 -12.25 9.82 35.55
CA VAL A 83 -13.02 8.96 34.63
C VAL A 83 -12.48 7.52 34.56
N GLU A 84 -11.17 7.32 34.74
CA GLU A 84 -10.50 6.02 34.71
C GLU A 84 -10.92 5.06 35.84
N PHE A 85 -11.38 5.60 36.98
CA PHE A 85 -11.85 4.81 38.12
C PHE A 85 -13.31 4.41 38.01
N ASP A 86 -14.05 4.93 37.02
CA ASP A 86 -15.42 4.51 36.80
C ASP A 86 -15.45 3.02 36.41
N PRO A 87 -16.29 2.20 37.09
CA PRO A 87 -16.42 0.79 36.75
C PRO A 87 -16.95 0.59 35.33
N GLU A 88 -17.72 1.56 34.82
CA GLU A 88 -18.24 1.56 33.46
C GLU A 88 -17.13 1.80 32.42
N TYR A 89 -16.19 2.71 32.71
CA TYR A 89 -15.04 2.97 31.84
C TYR A 89 -14.10 1.75 31.81
N GLN A 90 -13.83 1.14 32.97
CA GLN A 90 -13.04 -0.09 33.04
C GLN A 90 -13.68 -1.23 32.25
N LEU A 91 -15.00 -1.39 32.33
CA LEU A 91 -15.73 -2.37 31.53
C LEU A 91 -15.56 -2.11 30.03
N ILE A 92 -15.62 -0.85 29.59
CA ILE A 92 -15.44 -0.50 28.18
C ILE A 92 -14.02 -0.83 27.69
N VAL A 93 -13.00 -0.52 28.49
CA VAL A 93 -11.62 -0.87 28.15
C VAL A 93 -11.45 -2.39 28.07
N GLN A 94 -12.00 -3.14 29.03
CA GLN A 94 -12.01 -4.60 29.01
C GLN A 94 -12.76 -5.14 27.79
N ALA A 95 -13.92 -4.58 27.46
CA ALA A 95 -14.72 -4.99 26.31
C ALA A 95 -13.98 -4.72 25.00
N ASN A 96 -13.30 -3.58 24.86
CA ASN A 96 -12.46 -3.27 23.70
C ASN A 96 -11.29 -4.26 23.56
N ASN A 97 -10.59 -4.57 24.65
CA ASN A 97 -9.52 -5.58 24.62
C ASN A 97 -10.06 -6.95 24.19
N LEU A 98 -11.22 -7.35 24.73
CA LEU A 98 -11.90 -8.57 24.31
C LEU A 98 -12.30 -8.56 22.83
N THR A 99 -12.70 -7.42 22.25
CA THR A 99 -12.97 -7.37 20.80
C THR A 99 -11.74 -7.71 19.94
N VAL A 100 -10.54 -7.30 20.37
CA VAL A 100 -9.29 -7.62 19.69
C VAL A 100 -8.95 -9.10 19.85
N GLU A 101 -9.17 -9.66 21.04
CA GLU A 101 -8.99 -11.09 21.29
C GLU A 101 -9.98 -11.94 20.48
N ILE A 102 -11.24 -11.52 20.38
CA ILE A 102 -12.26 -12.14 19.53
C ILE A 102 -11.81 -12.14 18.07
N ASP A 103 -11.26 -11.03 17.56
CA ASP A 103 -10.76 -10.97 16.18
C ASP A 103 -9.57 -11.92 15.95
N ASN A 104 -8.66 -12.01 16.91
CA ASN A 104 -7.56 -12.96 16.85
C ASN A 104 -8.06 -14.41 16.85
N GLU A 105 -9.07 -14.72 17.68
CA GLU A 105 -9.67 -16.05 17.73
C GLU A 105 -10.45 -16.39 16.44
N ILE A 106 -11.23 -15.45 15.89
CA ILE A 106 -11.89 -15.61 14.58
C ILE A 106 -10.85 -15.90 13.49
N ASN A 107 -9.69 -15.25 13.51
CA ASN A 107 -8.61 -15.54 12.57
C ASN A 107 -8.01 -16.95 12.75
N VAL A 108 -7.92 -17.43 13.99
CA VAL A 108 -7.46 -18.79 14.28
C VAL A 108 -8.50 -19.83 13.82
N ILE A 109 -9.79 -19.60 14.10
CA ILE A 109 -10.88 -20.46 13.63
C ILE A 109 -10.94 -20.45 12.09
N HIS A 110 -10.75 -19.29 11.46
CA HIS A 110 -10.67 -19.18 10.00
C HIS A 110 -9.55 -20.05 9.43
N LYS A 111 -8.34 -20.03 10.00
CA LYS A 111 -7.25 -20.94 9.58
C LYS A 111 -7.63 -22.41 9.74
N PHE A 112 -8.24 -22.78 10.87
CA PHE A 112 -8.68 -24.15 11.12
C PHE A 112 -9.77 -24.61 10.13
N THR A 113 -10.80 -23.79 9.90
CA THR A 113 -11.87 -24.06 8.91
C THR A 113 -11.30 -24.18 7.52
N ARG A 114 -10.35 -23.32 7.15
CA ARG A 114 -9.67 -23.37 5.87
C ARG A 114 -8.90 -24.67 5.70
N ASP A 115 -8.06 -25.03 6.65
CA ASP A 115 -7.22 -26.24 6.53
C ASP A 115 -8.08 -27.52 6.49
N SER A 116 -9.22 -27.52 7.20
CA SER A 116 -10.19 -28.62 7.19
C SER A 116 -10.99 -28.70 5.88
N TYR A 117 -11.44 -27.56 5.37
CA TYR A 117 -12.26 -27.48 4.15
C TYR A 117 -11.43 -27.49 2.85
N LEU A 118 -10.10 -27.34 2.94
CA LEU A 118 -9.16 -27.41 1.82
C LEU A 118 -9.29 -28.71 1.03
N LYS A 119 -9.57 -29.82 1.71
CA LYS A 119 -9.82 -31.14 1.07
C LYS A 119 -11.01 -31.09 0.11
N ARG A 120 -12.04 -30.30 0.46
CA ARG A 120 -13.31 -30.20 -0.28
C ARG A 120 -13.27 -29.15 -1.37
N PHE A 121 -12.79 -27.96 -1.06
CA PHE A 121 -12.80 -26.83 -2.00
C PHE A 121 -11.53 -25.98 -1.85
N PRO A 122 -10.40 -26.39 -2.44
CA PRO A 122 -9.11 -25.73 -2.24
C PRO A 122 -9.06 -24.31 -2.82
N GLU A 123 -9.83 -24.03 -3.88
CA GLU A 123 -9.81 -22.74 -4.54
C GLU A 123 -10.50 -21.62 -3.72
N LEU A 124 -11.37 -21.97 -2.76
CA LEU A 124 -12.19 -21.00 -2.01
C LEU A 124 -11.37 -19.96 -1.25
N GLU A 125 -10.21 -20.33 -0.70
CA GLU A 125 -9.31 -19.41 0.01
C GLU A 125 -8.86 -18.26 -0.90
N SER A 126 -8.56 -18.56 -2.16
CA SER A 126 -8.08 -17.56 -3.11
C SER A 126 -9.18 -16.58 -3.54
N LEU A 127 -10.45 -17.01 -3.46
CA LEU A 127 -11.61 -16.25 -3.90
C LEU A 127 -12.10 -15.30 -2.82
N ILE A 128 -12.11 -15.74 -1.55
CA ILE A 128 -12.67 -14.99 -0.43
C ILE A 128 -11.56 -14.73 0.59
N SER A 129 -11.15 -13.46 0.70
CA SER A 129 -10.06 -13.05 1.58
C SER A 129 -10.51 -12.65 2.99
N ASP A 130 -11.80 -12.33 3.18
CA ASP A 130 -12.35 -11.93 4.47
C ASP A 130 -12.68 -13.16 5.33
N PRO A 131 -12.15 -13.26 6.57
CA PRO A 131 -12.33 -14.43 7.42
C PRO A 131 -13.80 -14.76 7.73
N LEU A 132 -14.60 -13.74 8.04
CA LEU A 132 -16.01 -13.94 8.40
C LEU A 132 -16.84 -14.37 7.19
N GLN A 133 -16.67 -13.68 6.04
CA GLN A 133 -17.33 -14.12 4.80
C GLN A 133 -16.94 -15.54 4.41
N TYR A 134 -15.66 -15.92 4.55
CA TYR A 134 -15.20 -17.27 4.26
C TYR A 134 -15.96 -18.30 5.11
N VAL A 135 -15.99 -18.10 6.43
CA VAL A 135 -16.65 -19.02 7.35
C VAL A 135 -18.16 -19.14 7.09
N CYS A 136 -18.84 -18.02 6.84
CA CYS A 136 -20.27 -18.03 6.47
C CYS A 136 -20.49 -18.81 5.16
N THR A 137 -19.62 -18.63 4.17
CA THR A 137 -19.78 -19.30 2.87
C THR A 137 -19.49 -20.79 2.95
N VAL A 138 -18.53 -21.22 3.76
CA VAL A 138 -18.27 -22.65 4.02
C VAL A 138 -19.49 -23.31 4.65
N LYS A 139 -20.12 -22.64 5.63
CA LYS A 139 -21.34 -23.12 6.28
C LYS A 139 -22.50 -23.30 5.28
N GLU A 140 -22.71 -22.33 4.40
CA GLU A 140 -23.79 -22.35 3.41
C GLU A 140 -23.53 -23.32 2.23
N LEU A 141 -22.27 -23.48 1.80
CA LEU A 141 -21.91 -24.39 0.70
C LEU A 141 -21.94 -25.85 1.15
N GLY A 142 -21.43 -26.13 2.35
CA GLY A 142 -21.40 -27.47 2.91
C GLY A 142 -20.64 -28.48 2.03
N ASN A 143 -21.11 -29.73 2.02
CA ASN A 143 -20.60 -30.78 1.14
C ASN A 143 -21.13 -30.67 -0.30
N ASN A 144 -22.33 -30.13 -0.53
CA ASN A 144 -22.97 -30.06 -1.86
C ASN A 144 -22.78 -28.70 -2.57
N ILE A 145 -21.54 -28.39 -2.92
CA ILE A 145 -21.11 -27.08 -3.45
C ILE A 145 -21.90 -26.65 -4.71
N LEU A 146 -22.15 -27.57 -5.64
CA LEU A 146 -22.75 -27.27 -6.96
C LEU A 146 -24.22 -26.84 -6.88
N GLU A 147 -24.99 -27.46 -5.98
CA GLU A 147 -26.41 -27.15 -5.82
C GLU A 147 -26.58 -25.90 -4.95
N ASN A 148 -25.83 -25.83 -3.85
CA ASN A 148 -25.91 -24.73 -2.89
C ASN A 148 -25.37 -23.41 -3.48
N SER A 149 -24.39 -23.45 -4.40
CA SER A 149 -23.90 -22.23 -5.06
C SER A 149 -24.89 -21.59 -6.04
N LYS A 150 -25.85 -22.35 -6.60
CA LYS A 150 -26.79 -21.86 -7.61
C LYS A 150 -28.09 -21.32 -7.02
N ASN A 151 -28.59 -21.95 -5.95
CA ASN A 151 -29.95 -21.74 -5.46
C ASN A 151 -30.03 -21.12 -4.06
N ASN A 152 -28.91 -20.72 -3.45
CA ASN A 152 -28.93 -20.23 -2.08
C ASN A 152 -29.08 -18.70 -2.02
N ALA A 153 -30.24 -18.26 -1.55
CA ALA A 153 -30.52 -16.84 -1.28
C ALA A 153 -29.60 -16.29 -0.17
N ALA A 154 -29.23 -17.11 0.82
CA ALA A 154 -28.37 -16.68 1.92
C ALA A 154 -26.95 -16.30 1.45
N LEU A 155 -26.45 -16.90 0.36
CA LEU A 155 -25.17 -16.51 -0.23
C LEU A 155 -25.21 -15.10 -0.85
N GLN A 156 -26.37 -14.63 -1.31
CA GLN A 156 -26.53 -13.29 -1.90
C GLN A 156 -26.46 -12.18 -0.85
N ASP A 157 -26.82 -12.47 0.40
CA ASP A 157 -26.70 -11.53 1.51
C ASP A 157 -25.24 -11.39 1.98
N ILE A 158 -24.43 -12.43 1.80
CA ILE A 158 -23.05 -12.49 2.28
C ILE A 158 -22.06 -11.96 1.22
N LEU A 159 -22.25 -12.38 -0.03
CA LEU A 159 -21.30 -12.17 -1.12
C LEU A 159 -21.87 -11.30 -2.24
N THR A 160 -21.00 -10.59 -2.94
CA THR A 160 -21.41 -9.85 -4.14
C THR A 160 -21.80 -10.81 -5.28
N PRO A 161 -22.70 -10.41 -6.20
CA PRO A 161 -23.08 -11.25 -7.33
C PRO A 161 -21.89 -11.68 -8.20
N ALA A 162 -20.87 -10.83 -8.33
CA ALA A 162 -19.65 -11.14 -9.07
C ALA A 162 -18.84 -12.26 -8.39
N THR A 163 -18.67 -12.20 -7.07
CA THR A 163 -17.98 -13.25 -6.31
C THR A 163 -18.77 -14.56 -6.35
N ILE A 164 -20.10 -14.53 -6.29
CA ILE A 164 -20.96 -15.73 -6.40
C ILE A 164 -20.77 -16.40 -7.76
N MET A 165 -20.75 -15.62 -8.85
CA MET A 165 -20.50 -16.16 -10.19
C MET A 165 -19.14 -16.85 -10.24
N VAL A 166 -18.07 -16.21 -9.76
CA VAL A 166 -16.72 -16.81 -9.76
C VAL A 166 -16.70 -18.10 -8.93
N VAL A 167 -17.29 -18.09 -7.72
CA VAL A 167 -17.40 -19.27 -6.87
C VAL A 167 -18.20 -20.38 -7.54
N SER A 168 -19.29 -20.07 -8.26
CA SER A 168 -20.10 -21.08 -8.96
C SER A 168 -19.36 -21.71 -10.16
N VAL A 169 -18.56 -20.92 -10.87
CA VAL A 169 -17.76 -21.41 -12.00
C VAL A 169 -16.60 -22.26 -11.47
N THR A 170 -15.90 -21.80 -10.43
CA THR A 170 -14.83 -22.60 -9.81
C THR A 170 -15.39 -23.87 -9.16
N ALA A 171 -16.56 -23.79 -8.51
CA ALA A 171 -17.31 -24.93 -7.98
C ALA A 171 -17.57 -26.01 -9.05
N SER A 172 -17.84 -25.60 -10.31
CA SER A 172 -18.08 -26.53 -11.43
C SER A 172 -16.85 -27.31 -11.89
N THR A 173 -15.66 -26.78 -11.60
CA THR A 173 -14.36 -27.36 -12.03
C THR A 173 -13.48 -27.78 -10.85
N THR A 174 -14.03 -27.87 -9.63
CA THR A 174 -13.24 -28.18 -8.42
C THR A 174 -12.66 -29.58 -8.48
N GLN A 175 -11.42 -29.71 -8.04
CA GLN A 175 -10.72 -31.00 -7.95
C GLN A 175 -10.80 -31.64 -6.55
N GLY A 176 -11.57 -31.05 -5.63
CA GLY A 176 -11.67 -31.52 -4.24
C GLY A 176 -12.52 -32.78 -4.06
N THR A 177 -12.31 -33.47 -2.93
CA THR A 177 -13.02 -34.70 -2.56
C THR A 177 -14.14 -34.42 -1.57
N LEU A 178 -15.13 -35.33 -1.45
CA LEU A 178 -16.18 -35.20 -0.44
C LEU A 178 -15.60 -35.44 0.96
N LEU A 179 -15.99 -34.61 1.93
CA LEU A 179 -15.64 -34.83 3.34
C LEU A 179 -16.56 -35.88 3.95
N THR A 180 -16.04 -36.61 4.93
CA THR A 180 -16.86 -37.48 5.76
C THR A 180 -17.82 -36.67 6.64
N ASP A 181 -18.94 -37.25 7.05
CA ASP A 181 -19.92 -36.56 7.90
C ASP A 181 -19.33 -36.14 9.25
N GLU A 182 -18.37 -36.88 9.78
CA GLU A 182 -17.66 -36.52 11.02
C GLU A 182 -16.75 -35.31 10.82
N GLU A 183 -15.96 -35.29 9.74
CA GLU A 183 -15.13 -34.13 9.38
C GLU A 183 -15.99 -32.89 9.10
N PHE A 184 -17.12 -33.07 8.42
CA PHE A 184 -18.03 -31.97 8.12
C PHE A 184 -18.65 -31.37 9.38
N LYS A 185 -19.07 -32.19 10.35
CA LYS A 185 -19.57 -31.71 11.65
C LYS A 185 -18.55 -30.87 12.41
N ILE A 186 -17.26 -31.23 12.33
CA ILE A 186 -16.18 -30.47 12.95
C ILE A 186 -16.05 -29.08 12.29
N VAL A 187 -16.15 -29.02 10.96
CA VAL A 187 -16.17 -27.75 10.22
C VAL A 187 -17.39 -26.92 10.56
N GLU A 188 -18.57 -27.54 10.64
CA GLU A 188 -19.82 -26.86 10.99
C GLU A 188 -19.79 -26.29 12.42
N GLU A 189 -19.25 -27.04 13.39
CA GLU A 189 -19.04 -26.56 14.76
C GLU A 189 -18.10 -25.35 14.78
N ALA A 190 -17.02 -25.38 14.00
CA ALA A 190 -16.09 -24.26 13.86
C ALA A 190 -16.79 -23.01 13.30
N CYS A 191 -17.61 -23.20 12.27
CA CYS A 191 -18.36 -22.11 11.65
C CYS A 191 -19.35 -21.48 12.62
N ASN A 192 -20.10 -22.31 13.37
CA ASN A 192 -21.05 -21.82 14.37
C ASN A 192 -20.35 -21.06 15.50
N MET A 193 -19.19 -21.55 15.95
CA MET A 193 -18.39 -20.86 16.97
C MET A 193 -17.94 -19.47 16.51
N ALA A 194 -17.46 -19.34 15.27
CA ALA A 194 -17.05 -18.04 14.73
C ALA A 194 -18.23 -17.07 14.58
N LEU A 195 -19.42 -17.56 14.19
CA LEU A 195 -20.64 -16.76 14.09
C LEU A 195 -21.08 -16.23 15.46
N GLU A 196 -21.05 -17.07 16.49
CA GLU A 196 -21.36 -16.64 17.85
C GLU A 196 -20.38 -15.59 18.38
N LEU A 197 -19.08 -15.76 18.14
CA LEU A 197 -18.06 -14.77 18.50
C LEU A 197 -18.27 -13.44 17.75
N SER A 198 -18.66 -13.50 16.48
CA SER A 198 -19.04 -12.31 15.69
C SER A 198 -20.26 -11.60 16.28
N ASP A 199 -21.26 -12.35 16.74
CA ASP A 199 -22.43 -11.79 17.42
C ASP A 199 -22.07 -11.15 18.77
N TYR A 200 -21.19 -11.77 19.56
CA TYR A 200 -20.67 -11.16 20.79
C TYR A 200 -19.91 -9.86 20.50
N LYS A 201 -19.05 -9.85 19.47
CA LYS A 201 -18.36 -8.64 19.02
C LYS A 201 -19.35 -7.55 18.63
N ARG A 202 -20.41 -7.87 17.89
CA ARG A 202 -21.46 -6.90 17.51
C ARG A 202 -22.13 -6.28 18.74
N ARG A 203 -22.52 -7.09 19.73
CA ARG A 203 -23.12 -6.59 20.98
C ARG A 203 -22.18 -5.66 21.76
N ILE A 204 -20.89 -6.00 21.83
CA ILE A 204 -19.88 -5.14 22.46
C ILE A 204 -19.77 -3.80 21.71
N HIS A 205 -19.73 -3.83 20.37
CA HIS A 205 -19.68 -2.61 19.57
C HIS A 205 -20.90 -1.72 19.76
N GLU A 206 -22.11 -2.28 19.78
CA GLU A 206 -23.35 -1.53 20.04
C GLU A 206 -23.32 -0.85 21.43
N TYR A 207 -22.80 -1.57 22.44
CA TYR A 207 -22.61 -1.00 23.77
C TYR A 207 -21.60 0.14 23.78
N VAL A 208 -20.43 -0.06 23.17
CA VAL A 208 -19.37 0.97 23.09
C VAL A 208 -19.85 2.19 22.30
N GLU A 209 -20.61 1.99 21.23
CA GLU A 209 -21.23 3.06 20.45
C GLU A 209 -22.18 3.90 21.32
N SER A 210 -23.03 3.26 22.13
CA SER A 210 -23.96 3.96 23.03
C SER A 210 -23.26 4.81 24.11
N ARG A 211 -22.00 4.49 24.43
CA ARG A 211 -21.16 5.18 25.42
C ARG A 211 -20.05 6.03 24.81
N MET A 212 -20.00 6.12 23.48
CA MET A 212 -18.90 6.78 22.77
C MET A 212 -18.80 8.28 23.07
N THR A 213 -19.94 8.95 23.24
CA THR A 213 -19.99 10.38 23.59
C THR A 213 -19.35 10.67 24.94
N TYR A 214 -19.33 9.69 25.84
CA TYR A 214 -18.65 9.83 27.13
C TYR A 214 -17.16 9.53 27.04
N ILE A 215 -16.79 8.49 26.31
CA ILE A 215 -15.40 8.00 26.24
C ILE A 215 -14.54 8.95 25.41
N ALA A 216 -15.04 9.32 24.23
CA ALA A 216 -14.32 10.10 23.23
C ALA A 216 -15.27 11.13 22.59
N PRO A 217 -15.68 12.17 23.35
CA PRO A 217 -16.61 13.19 22.88
C PRO A 217 -16.09 13.87 21.62
N ASN A 218 -14.81 14.27 21.57
CA ASN A 218 -14.27 15.03 20.44
C ASN A 218 -14.18 14.18 19.17
N LEU A 219 -13.78 12.91 19.29
CA LEU A 219 -13.71 11.98 18.18
C LEU A 219 -15.10 11.64 17.64
N SER A 220 -16.09 11.47 18.53
CA SER A 220 -17.48 11.21 18.16
C SER A 220 -18.13 12.36 17.39
N ILE A 221 -17.80 13.62 17.71
CA ILE A 221 -18.31 14.80 17.01
C ILE A 221 -17.79 14.86 15.57
N ILE A 222 -16.54 14.46 15.34
CA ILE A 222 -15.91 14.50 14.01
C ILE A 222 -16.38 13.34 13.13
N LEU A 223 -16.42 12.12 13.67
CA LEU A 223 -16.65 10.90 12.88
C LEU A 223 -18.07 10.34 12.97
N GLY A 224 -18.81 10.67 14.02
CA GLY A 224 -20.00 9.94 14.45
C GLY A 224 -19.65 8.78 15.37
N ALA A 225 -20.58 8.44 16.28
CA ALA A 225 -20.38 7.42 17.31
C ALA A 225 -20.08 6.02 16.74
N SER A 226 -20.79 5.61 15.67
CA SER A 226 -20.61 4.31 15.02
C SER A 226 -19.21 4.13 14.45
N ILE A 227 -18.73 5.10 13.67
CA ILE A 227 -17.40 5.04 13.03
C ILE A 227 -16.31 5.20 14.09
N ALA A 228 -16.52 6.05 15.09
CA ALA A 228 -15.63 6.17 16.24
C ALA A 228 -15.44 4.83 16.96
N ALA A 229 -16.53 4.10 17.22
CA ALA A 229 -16.49 2.77 17.85
C ALA A 229 -15.73 1.76 17.00
N LYS A 230 -15.96 1.71 15.68
CA LYS A 230 -15.23 0.83 14.75
C LYS A 230 -13.73 1.12 14.74
N VAL A 231 -13.35 2.39 14.63
CA VAL A 231 -11.94 2.83 14.59
C VAL A 231 -11.24 2.55 15.92
N MET A 232 -11.91 2.80 17.05
CA MET A 232 -11.39 2.52 18.38
C MET A 232 -11.25 1.01 18.64
N GLY A 233 -12.21 0.20 18.20
CA GLY A 233 -12.16 -1.26 18.32
C GLY A 233 -10.96 -1.85 17.58
N ILE A 234 -10.74 -1.46 16.32
CA ILE A 234 -9.60 -1.96 15.52
C ILE A 234 -8.27 -1.45 16.06
N ALA A 235 -8.23 -0.22 16.59
CA ALA A 235 -7.02 0.30 17.22
C ALA A 235 -6.71 -0.36 18.57
N GLY A 236 -7.65 -1.11 19.16
CA GLY A 236 -7.51 -1.71 20.49
C GLY A 236 -7.59 -0.67 21.61
N GLY A 237 -8.49 0.29 21.49
CA GLY A 237 -8.74 1.31 22.51
C GLY A 237 -8.20 2.70 22.19
N LEU A 238 -8.61 3.67 23.02
CA LEU A 238 -8.33 5.10 22.80
C LEU A 238 -6.84 5.46 22.96
N THR A 239 -6.14 4.84 23.91
CA THR A 239 -4.71 5.07 24.16
C THR A 239 -3.84 4.60 22.99
N ASN A 240 -4.16 3.44 22.41
CA ASN A 240 -3.49 2.92 21.24
C ASN A 240 -3.78 3.81 20.02
N LEU A 241 -5.03 4.23 19.83
CA LEU A 241 -5.42 5.14 18.76
C LEU A 241 -4.68 6.49 18.84
N ALA A 242 -4.49 7.06 20.03
CA ALA A 242 -3.76 8.31 20.24
C ALA A 242 -2.27 8.23 19.84
N LYS A 243 -1.65 7.06 20.04
CA LYS A 243 -0.26 6.76 19.63
C LYS A 243 -0.13 6.56 18.11
N MET A 244 -1.20 6.20 17.41
CA MET A 244 -1.15 5.95 15.96
C MET A 244 -0.90 7.26 15.18
N PRO A 245 -0.08 7.22 14.12
CA PRO A 245 0.06 8.34 13.21
C PRO A 245 -1.19 8.46 12.31
N ALA A 246 -1.50 9.68 11.87
CA ALA A 246 -2.67 9.98 11.03
C ALA A 246 -2.75 9.17 9.72
N CYS A 247 -1.61 8.74 9.16
CA CYS A 247 -1.57 7.91 7.96
C CYS A 247 -2.08 6.49 8.22
N ASN A 248 -1.86 5.94 9.42
CA ASN A 248 -2.32 4.60 9.78
C ASN A 248 -3.81 4.64 10.13
N ILE A 249 -4.25 5.70 10.82
CA ILE A 249 -5.67 5.90 11.16
C ILE A 249 -6.55 5.94 9.89
N MET A 250 -6.06 6.56 8.81
CA MET A 250 -6.74 6.57 7.50
C MET A 250 -6.99 5.17 6.93
N LEU A 251 -6.12 4.21 7.25
CA LEU A 251 -6.16 2.85 6.71
C LEU A 251 -6.87 1.86 7.64
N LEU A 252 -7.35 2.30 8.80
CA LEU A 252 -8.08 1.44 9.74
C LEU A 252 -9.38 0.95 9.12
N GLY A 253 -9.55 -0.38 9.08
CA GLY A 253 -10.68 -1.05 8.44
C GLY A 253 -10.52 -1.24 6.93
N SER A 254 -9.34 -0.96 6.35
CA SER A 254 -9.14 -1.22 4.92
C SER A 254 -9.08 -2.72 4.64
N GLN A 255 -9.99 -3.21 3.81
CA GLN A 255 -10.00 -4.61 3.39
C GLN A 255 -8.83 -4.92 2.45
N ARG A 256 -8.35 -6.17 2.49
CA ARG A 256 -7.33 -6.65 1.56
C ARG A 256 -7.92 -6.69 0.15
N LYS A 257 -7.13 -6.25 -0.83
CA LYS A 257 -7.55 -6.26 -2.23
C LYS A 257 -7.81 -7.69 -2.69
N ILE A 258 -9.05 -7.97 -3.09
CA ILE A 258 -9.41 -9.19 -3.81
C ILE A 258 -9.08 -8.93 -5.27
N LEU A 259 -8.20 -9.75 -5.86
CA LEU A 259 -7.84 -9.66 -7.28
C LEU A 259 -8.91 -10.26 -8.20
N ALA A 260 -9.98 -10.83 -7.63
CA ALA A 260 -11.07 -11.43 -8.37
C ALA A 260 -11.96 -10.34 -9.01
N GLY A 261 -11.80 -10.14 -10.33
CA GLY A 261 -12.66 -9.29 -11.14
C GLY A 261 -11.92 -8.58 -12.28
N PHE A 262 -12.65 -8.19 -13.32
CA PHE A 262 -12.10 -7.53 -14.52
C PHE A 262 -11.86 -6.01 -14.37
N SER A 263 -12.28 -5.40 -13.26
CA SER A 263 -12.32 -3.94 -13.14
C SER A 263 -11.12 -3.35 -12.39
N SER A 264 -10.31 -2.55 -13.09
CA SER A 264 -9.21 -1.75 -12.51
C SER A 264 -9.71 -0.50 -11.75
N SER A 265 -10.88 0.03 -12.12
CA SER A 265 -11.47 1.25 -11.55
C SER A 265 -12.08 1.07 -10.15
N THR A 266 -12.61 -0.12 -9.85
CA THR A 266 -13.26 -0.45 -8.57
C THR A 266 -12.26 -0.81 -7.47
N MET A 267 -10.95 -0.92 -7.81
CA MET A 267 -9.86 -1.16 -6.87
C MET A 267 -9.51 0.12 -6.11
N GLN A 268 -10.49 0.59 -5.36
CA GLN A 268 -10.43 1.73 -4.49
C GLN A 268 -9.41 1.42 -3.37
N SER A 269 -8.17 1.92 -3.52
CA SER A 269 -7.08 1.68 -2.58
C SER A 269 -7.08 2.71 -1.45
N HIS A 270 -6.77 2.26 -0.23
CA HIS A 270 -6.65 3.09 0.98
C HIS A 270 -7.97 3.66 1.49
N PHE A 271 -9.06 2.90 1.40
CA PHE A 271 -10.32 3.21 2.06
C PHE A 271 -10.49 2.30 3.28
N GLY A 272 -10.65 2.92 4.44
CA GLY A 272 -11.06 2.26 5.68
C GLY A 272 -12.37 2.87 6.18
N HIS A 273 -12.70 2.67 7.46
CA HIS A 273 -13.96 3.18 8.03
C HIS A 273 -14.08 4.70 7.98
N LEU A 274 -12.97 5.42 7.97
CA LEU A 274 -12.98 6.88 7.78
C LEU A 274 -13.54 7.32 6.44
N TYR A 275 -13.56 6.45 5.43
CA TYR A 275 -14.18 6.75 4.15
C TYR A 275 -15.71 6.73 4.24
N GLU A 276 -16.30 5.89 5.10
CA GLU A 276 -17.74 5.82 5.36
C GLU A 276 -18.28 7.08 6.05
N CYS A 277 -17.40 7.91 6.61
CA CYS A 277 -17.77 9.14 7.31
C CYS A 277 -18.52 10.11 6.39
N ASP A 278 -19.59 10.69 6.94
CA ASP A 278 -20.45 11.67 6.26
C ASP A 278 -19.66 12.83 5.66
N LEU A 279 -18.66 13.36 6.37
CA LEU A 279 -17.81 14.47 5.91
C LEU A 279 -17.04 14.10 4.62
N VAL A 280 -16.64 12.83 4.49
CA VAL A 280 -15.93 12.34 3.31
C VAL A 280 -16.93 12.00 2.20
N GLN A 281 -18.04 11.33 2.50
CA GLN A 281 -19.03 10.94 1.50
C GLN A 281 -19.74 12.12 0.83
N LYS A 282 -19.99 13.19 1.59
CA LYS A 282 -20.56 14.45 1.07
C LYS A 282 -19.63 15.16 0.07
N SER A 283 -18.32 14.91 0.13
CA SER A 283 -17.35 15.51 -0.79
C SER A 283 -17.36 14.80 -2.17
N PRO A 284 -17.09 15.53 -3.27
CA PRO A 284 -17.05 14.95 -4.60
C PRO A 284 -15.92 13.90 -4.71
N PRO A 285 -16.09 12.85 -5.55
CA PRO A 285 -15.22 11.66 -5.57
C PRO A 285 -13.73 11.99 -5.73
N ASP A 286 -13.39 13.01 -6.52
CA ASP A 286 -12.01 13.46 -6.76
C ASP A 286 -11.35 14.04 -5.49
N LEU A 287 -12.13 14.61 -4.59
CA LEU A 287 -11.67 15.23 -3.35
C LEU A 287 -11.73 14.27 -2.16
N ARG A 288 -12.48 13.17 -2.22
CA ARG A 288 -12.65 12.24 -1.09
C ARG A 288 -11.34 11.73 -0.50
N LYS A 289 -10.32 11.46 -1.34
CA LYS A 289 -8.99 11.02 -0.86
C LYS A 289 -8.22 12.14 -0.15
N LYS A 290 -8.46 13.41 -0.49
CA LYS A 290 -7.90 14.55 0.24
C LYS A 290 -8.69 14.77 1.54
N ALA A 291 -10.01 14.65 1.49
CA ALA A 291 -10.90 14.73 2.65
C ALA A 291 -10.55 13.67 3.70
N ALA A 292 -10.42 12.40 3.32
CA ALA A 292 -10.05 11.30 4.22
C ALA A 292 -8.71 11.54 4.94
N ARG A 293 -7.70 12.09 4.23
CA ARG A 293 -6.41 12.47 4.85
C ARG A 293 -6.53 13.64 5.84
N LEU A 294 -7.42 14.58 5.54
CA LEU A 294 -7.65 15.74 6.38
C LEU A 294 -8.40 15.32 7.65
N VAL A 295 -9.46 14.53 7.50
CA VAL A 295 -10.22 13.93 8.59
C VAL A 295 -9.30 13.08 9.45
N SER A 296 -8.51 12.17 8.88
CA SER A 296 -7.62 11.30 9.67
C SER A 296 -6.59 12.08 10.49
N ALA A 297 -6.05 13.18 9.95
CA ALA A 297 -5.14 14.07 10.67
C ALA A 297 -5.82 14.76 11.86
N LYS A 298 -7.05 15.22 11.68
CA LYS A 298 -7.83 15.88 12.74
C LYS A 298 -8.35 14.88 13.78
N CYS A 299 -8.73 13.67 13.36
CA CYS A 299 -9.07 12.58 14.27
C CYS A 299 -7.89 12.14 15.12
N ALA A 300 -6.66 12.13 14.58
CA ALA A 300 -5.47 11.83 15.38
C ALA A 300 -5.27 12.85 16.51
N LEU A 301 -5.57 14.13 16.26
CA LEU A 301 -5.51 15.17 17.28
C LEU A 301 -6.63 15.01 18.30
N ALA A 302 -7.87 14.80 17.84
CA ALA A 302 -9.01 14.57 18.73
C ALA A 302 -8.82 13.34 19.62
N ALA A 303 -8.33 12.22 19.07
CA ALA A 303 -8.03 11.01 19.83
C ALA A 303 -7.02 11.25 20.96
N ARG A 304 -6.00 12.10 20.72
CA ARG A 304 -5.01 12.45 21.75
C ARG A 304 -5.62 13.31 22.85
N VAL A 305 -6.42 14.30 22.48
CA VAL A 305 -7.12 15.15 23.45
C VAL A 305 -8.09 14.32 24.30
N ASP A 306 -8.87 13.44 23.66
CA ASP A 306 -9.77 12.52 24.35
C ASP A 306 -9.00 11.56 25.27
N SER A 307 -7.82 11.09 24.87
CA SER A 307 -7.00 10.18 25.71
C SER A 307 -6.44 10.80 26.98
N PHE A 308 -6.26 12.13 27.02
CA PHE A 308 -5.82 12.87 28.22
C PHE A 308 -6.99 13.46 29.01
N HIS A 309 -8.21 13.27 28.53
CA HIS A 309 -9.44 13.78 29.11
C HIS A 309 -9.49 15.30 29.39
N GLU A 310 -8.78 16.12 28.59
CA GLU A 310 -8.66 17.57 28.83
C GLU A 310 -9.93 18.35 28.46
N SER A 311 -10.73 17.89 27.49
CA SER A 311 -11.92 18.58 26.98
C SER A 311 -13.13 17.64 26.83
N MET A 312 -13.75 17.29 27.96
CA MET A 312 -14.97 16.48 27.98
C MET A 312 -16.20 17.16 27.38
N ASP A 313 -16.19 18.50 27.27
CA ASP A 313 -17.31 19.28 26.73
C ASP A 313 -17.48 19.12 25.20
N GLY A 314 -16.51 18.51 24.51
CA GLY A 314 -16.56 18.35 23.05
C GLY A 314 -16.19 19.60 22.24
N SER A 315 -15.89 20.73 22.91
CA SER A 315 -15.58 22.03 22.28
C SER A 315 -14.41 21.95 21.29
N THR A 316 -13.38 21.14 21.60
CA THR A 316 -12.25 20.91 20.69
C THR A 316 -12.67 20.11 19.47
N GLY A 317 -13.56 19.14 19.60
CA GLY A 317 -14.14 18.37 18.50
C GLY A 317 -14.90 19.26 17.53
N ASP A 318 -15.73 20.17 18.05
CA ASP A 318 -16.46 21.16 17.25
C ASP A 318 -15.51 22.08 16.48
N ALA A 319 -14.49 22.64 17.15
CA ALA A 319 -13.49 23.48 16.49
C ALA A 319 -12.76 22.72 15.37
N LEU A 320 -12.35 21.47 15.63
CA LEU A 320 -11.69 20.63 14.63
C LEU A 320 -12.62 20.28 13.47
N ARG A 321 -13.92 20.10 13.73
CA ARG A 321 -14.93 19.86 12.70
C ARG A 321 -15.17 21.09 11.83
N THR A 322 -15.30 22.27 12.40
CA THR A 322 -15.42 23.53 11.63
C THR A 322 -14.17 23.77 10.76
N ASP A 323 -13.00 23.39 11.27
CA ASP A 323 -11.73 23.42 10.54
C ASP A 323 -11.71 22.47 9.33
N ILE A 324 -12.35 21.30 9.47
CA ILE A 324 -12.49 20.32 8.38
C ILE A 324 -13.41 20.88 7.31
N GLU A 325 -14.61 21.31 7.71
CA GLU A 325 -15.65 21.85 6.82
C GLU A 325 -15.10 23.05 6.04
N GLY A 326 -14.52 24.05 6.70
CA GLY A 326 -13.96 25.23 6.03
C GLY A 326 -12.81 24.91 5.05
N LYS A 327 -12.02 23.86 5.30
CA LYS A 327 -10.99 23.41 4.33
C LYS A 327 -11.58 22.64 3.17
N LEU A 328 -12.63 21.86 3.39
CA LEU A 328 -13.33 21.14 2.32
C LEU A 328 -14.05 22.12 1.41
N ASP A 329 -14.69 23.15 1.95
CA ASP A 329 -15.35 24.21 1.18
C ASP A 329 -14.33 24.96 0.32
N LYS A 330 -13.20 25.37 0.92
CA LYS A 330 -12.10 26.00 0.18
C LYS A 330 -11.50 25.12 -0.92
N LEU A 331 -11.55 23.80 -0.80
CA LEU A 331 -11.11 22.88 -1.85
C LEU A 331 -12.12 22.76 -3.00
N GLN A 332 -13.40 23.04 -2.73
CA GLN A 332 -14.45 23.07 -3.74
C GLN A 332 -14.52 24.41 -4.47
N GLU A 333 -14.04 25.49 -3.84
CA GLU A 333 -13.93 26.80 -4.49
C GLU A 333 -13.07 26.71 -5.77
N PRO A 334 -13.62 27.07 -6.94
CA PRO A 334 -12.84 27.08 -8.16
C PRO A 334 -11.75 28.16 -8.09
N PRO A 335 -10.57 27.92 -8.68
CA PRO A 335 -9.54 28.95 -8.74
C PRO A 335 -10.08 30.17 -9.49
N PRO A 336 -9.69 31.40 -9.09
CA PRO A 336 -10.11 32.60 -9.80
C PRO A 336 -9.65 32.52 -11.25
N VAL A 337 -10.53 32.94 -12.17
CA VAL A 337 -10.27 32.89 -13.61
C VAL A 337 -9.00 33.69 -13.92
N LYS A 338 -8.01 33.03 -14.54
CA LYS A 338 -6.78 33.69 -14.96
C LYS A 338 -7.13 34.71 -16.04
N LYS A 339 -6.78 35.97 -15.82
CA LYS A 339 -6.92 37.02 -16.84
C LYS A 339 -6.12 36.62 -18.08
N ALA A 340 -6.69 36.82 -19.27
CA ALA A 340 -5.99 36.60 -20.53
C ALA A 340 -4.74 37.47 -20.55
N LYS A 341 -3.55 36.84 -20.44
CA LYS A 341 -2.29 37.56 -20.50
C LYS A 341 -2.05 37.92 -21.96
N ALA A 342 -2.09 39.22 -22.27
CA ALA A 342 -1.73 39.71 -23.60
C ALA A 342 -0.33 39.20 -23.97
N LEU A 343 -0.18 38.78 -25.23
CA LEU A 343 1.12 38.44 -25.77
C LEU A 343 2.05 39.65 -25.63
N PRO A 344 3.36 39.43 -25.43
CA PRO A 344 4.30 40.54 -25.50
C PRO A 344 4.18 41.21 -26.86
N ALA A 345 4.26 42.54 -26.88
CA ALA A 345 4.24 43.30 -28.12
C ALA A 345 5.29 42.72 -29.10
N PRO A 346 4.96 42.54 -30.40
CA PRO A 346 5.90 42.09 -31.43
C PRO A 346 7.01 43.13 -31.70
N ILE A 347 7.91 43.28 -30.75
CA ILE A 347 9.07 44.18 -30.85
C ILE A 347 10.28 43.32 -31.19
N ASP A 348 10.81 43.51 -32.39
CA ASP A 348 12.04 42.86 -32.83
C ASP A 348 13.26 43.49 -32.14
N GLN A 349 13.50 43.05 -30.90
CA GLN A 349 14.69 43.44 -30.16
C GLN A 349 15.93 42.75 -30.76
N ALA A 350 17.01 43.51 -30.92
CA ALA A 350 18.28 42.97 -31.38
C ALA A 350 18.73 41.80 -30.50
N ARG A 351 18.96 40.63 -31.11
CA ARG A 351 19.32 39.40 -30.40
C ARG A 351 20.67 39.54 -29.71
N LYS A 352 20.72 39.21 -28.41
CA LYS A 352 21.97 39.10 -27.66
C LYS A 352 22.86 37.99 -28.24
N LYS A 353 23.98 38.35 -28.87
CA LYS A 353 24.97 37.41 -29.40
C LYS A 353 25.77 36.81 -28.22
N ARG A 354 25.63 35.50 -27.98
CA ARG A 354 26.34 34.77 -26.90
C ARG A 354 27.14 33.61 -27.49
N GLY A 355 28.44 33.56 -27.22
CA GLY A 355 29.37 32.55 -27.74
C GLY A 355 29.67 31.36 -26.81
N GLY A 356 29.10 31.32 -25.61
CA GLY A 356 29.47 30.35 -24.57
C GLY A 356 29.11 28.89 -24.90
N ARG A 357 29.79 27.94 -24.23
CA ARG A 357 29.62 26.47 -24.42
C ARG A 357 28.16 26.01 -24.31
N ARG A 358 27.41 26.52 -23.33
CA ARG A 358 25.97 26.21 -23.15
C ARG A 358 25.11 26.75 -24.30
N ALA A 359 25.39 27.96 -24.76
CA ALA A 359 24.67 28.59 -25.88
C ALA A 359 24.96 27.84 -27.20
N ARG A 360 26.23 27.44 -27.42
CA ARG A 360 26.62 26.62 -28.57
C ARG A 360 25.93 25.26 -28.57
N LYS A 361 25.95 24.54 -27.43
CA LYS A 361 25.22 23.26 -27.26
C LYS A 361 23.70 23.40 -27.48
N MET A 362 23.09 24.48 -27.01
CA MET A 362 21.66 24.74 -27.22
C MET A 362 21.34 25.03 -28.69
N LYS A 363 22.21 25.80 -29.38
CA LYS A 363 22.09 26.10 -30.81
C LYS A 363 22.32 24.85 -31.67
N GLU A 364 23.25 23.98 -31.30
CA GLU A 364 23.45 22.67 -31.93
C GLU A 364 22.21 21.79 -31.77
N ARG A 365 21.60 21.76 -30.58
CA ARG A 365 20.41 20.94 -30.30
C ARG A 365 19.15 21.38 -31.05
N LEU A 366 18.92 22.69 -31.18
CA LEU A 366 17.73 23.25 -31.84
C LEU A 366 17.97 23.58 -33.33
N GLY A 367 19.22 23.60 -33.77
CA GLY A 367 19.58 23.92 -35.14
C GLY A 367 19.39 22.72 -36.06
N LEU A 368 19.27 23.00 -37.36
CA LEU A 368 19.30 21.97 -38.39
C LEU A 368 20.66 21.26 -38.36
N SER A 369 20.63 19.92 -38.31
CA SER A 369 21.83 19.09 -38.42
C SER A 369 22.51 19.27 -39.77
N GLU A 370 23.79 18.95 -39.87
CA GLU A 370 24.53 19.01 -41.14
C GLU A 370 23.94 18.05 -42.17
N MET A 371 23.47 16.88 -41.73
CA MET A 371 22.69 15.96 -42.54
C MET A 371 21.42 16.64 -43.07
N ARG A 372 20.61 17.28 -42.23
CA ARG A 372 19.39 17.96 -42.71
C ARG A 372 19.71 19.15 -43.63
N LYS A 373 20.82 19.86 -43.41
CA LYS A 373 21.29 20.92 -44.31
C LYS A 373 21.72 20.37 -45.67
N ALA A 374 22.33 19.20 -45.72
CA ALA A 374 22.69 18.53 -46.97
C ALA A 374 21.46 17.98 -47.69
N ALA A 375 20.48 17.46 -46.96
CA ALA A 375 19.19 17.05 -47.51
C ALA A 375 18.42 18.22 -48.12
N ASN A 376 18.46 19.40 -47.48
CA ASN A 376 17.80 20.61 -47.99
C ASN A 376 18.53 21.25 -49.19
N ARG A 377 19.67 20.71 -49.63
CA ARG A 377 20.36 21.18 -50.85
C ARG A 377 19.88 20.32 -52.02
N MET A 378 19.33 20.98 -53.02
CA MET A 378 18.82 20.36 -54.23
C MET A 378 19.84 20.56 -55.36
N ASN A 379 20.08 19.52 -56.17
CA ASN A 379 20.89 19.65 -57.38
C ASN A 379 20.01 20.17 -58.52
N PHE A 380 20.35 21.32 -59.07
CA PHE A 380 19.60 21.89 -60.18
C PHE A 380 19.76 21.03 -61.44
N GLY A 381 18.65 20.64 -62.07
CA GLY A 381 18.62 19.88 -63.31
C GLY A 381 18.66 18.35 -63.18
N GLU A 382 18.68 17.80 -61.96
CA GLU A 382 18.61 16.35 -61.71
C GLU A 382 17.27 15.99 -61.05
N ILE A 383 16.63 14.91 -61.51
CA ILE A 383 15.44 14.35 -60.84
C ILE A 383 15.90 13.77 -59.50
N GLU A 384 15.15 14.01 -58.43
CA GLU A 384 15.45 13.47 -57.11
C GLU A 384 14.83 12.10 -56.92
N GLU A 385 15.59 11.20 -56.30
CA GLU A 385 15.08 9.89 -55.91
C GLU A 385 14.30 10.06 -54.61
N ASP A 386 13.02 9.67 -54.63
CA ASP A 386 12.21 9.60 -53.42
C ASP A 386 12.80 8.53 -52.50
N ALA A 387 13.01 8.86 -51.23
CA ALA A 387 13.68 7.97 -50.30
C ALA A 387 12.83 6.74 -49.92
N TYR A 388 11.50 6.87 -50.02
CA TYR A 388 10.55 5.85 -49.63
C TYR A 388 9.37 5.84 -50.61
N GLN A 389 8.97 4.63 -51.02
CA GLN A 389 7.88 4.43 -51.98
C GLN A 389 6.47 4.81 -51.45
N GLY A 390 6.35 5.12 -50.15
CA GLY A 390 5.09 5.49 -49.50
C GLY A 390 4.97 6.96 -49.06
N ASP A 391 6.00 7.79 -49.26
CA ASP A 391 5.99 9.20 -48.82
C ASP A 391 6.38 10.11 -50.00
N LEU A 392 5.38 10.43 -50.83
CA LEU A 392 5.54 11.36 -51.96
C LEU A 392 6.01 12.72 -51.44
N GLY A 393 7.19 13.16 -51.86
CA GLY A 393 7.75 14.47 -51.52
C GLY A 393 8.81 14.48 -50.43
N PHE A 394 9.23 13.31 -49.90
CA PHE A 394 10.43 13.22 -49.08
C PHE A 394 11.64 12.84 -49.94
N SER A 395 12.43 13.86 -50.32
CA SER A 395 13.67 13.67 -51.05
C SER A 395 14.90 13.78 -50.14
N LEU A 396 15.93 13.00 -50.46
CA LEU A 396 17.24 13.08 -49.78
C LEU A 396 18.12 14.21 -50.32
N GLY A 397 17.66 14.96 -51.33
CA GLY A 397 18.40 16.06 -51.96
C GLY A 397 19.79 15.61 -52.40
N ALA A 398 20.82 16.35 -51.94
CA ALA A 398 22.22 16.05 -52.22
C ALA A 398 22.84 14.94 -51.33
N ILE A 399 22.10 14.36 -50.37
CA ILE A 399 22.58 13.21 -49.61
C ILE A 399 22.58 11.97 -50.51
N GLY A 400 23.74 11.30 -50.60
CA GLY A 400 23.91 10.07 -51.37
C GLY A 400 24.28 10.26 -52.85
N LYS A 401 24.12 11.47 -53.41
CA LYS A 401 24.36 11.76 -54.84
C LYS A 401 25.81 12.09 -55.23
N SER A 402 26.78 11.94 -54.32
CA SER A 402 28.19 12.21 -54.64
C SER A 402 28.84 11.07 -55.44
N LYS A 403 28.99 11.24 -56.77
CA LYS A 403 29.69 10.29 -57.68
C LYS A 403 31.22 10.20 -57.47
N THR A 404 31.80 10.96 -56.54
CA THR A 404 33.25 10.94 -56.26
C THR A 404 33.49 10.44 -54.83
N GLY A 405 34.44 9.52 -54.67
CA GLY A 405 34.70 8.70 -53.47
C GLY A 405 35.09 9.41 -52.17
N ARG A 406 34.29 10.38 -51.71
CA ARG A 406 34.30 10.81 -50.31
C ARG A 406 33.55 9.77 -49.50
N ILE A 407 34.31 8.87 -48.88
CA ILE A 407 33.82 7.67 -48.15
C ILE A 407 33.01 8.01 -46.88
N ARG A 408 32.92 9.29 -46.47
CA ARG A 408 32.17 9.70 -45.26
C ARG A 408 31.07 10.69 -45.61
N GLY A 409 29.82 10.22 -45.64
CA GLY A 409 28.64 11.07 -45.69
C GLY A 409 28.51 11.98 -44.44
N PRO A 410 27.54 12.91 -44.42
CA PRO A 410 27.30 13.75 -43.25
C PRO A 410 27.03 12.88 -42.01
N VAL A 411 27.85 13.04 -40.98
CA VAL A 411 27.80 12.21 -39.76
C VAL A 411 26.49 12.47 -39.02
N VAL A 412 25.81 11.38 -38.63
CA VAL A 412 24.61 11.45 -37.78
C VAL A 412 25.03 11.97 -36.39
N ASP A 413 24.63 13.19 -36.05
CA ASP A 413 24.99 13.80 -34.78
C ASP A 413 24.22 13.14 -33.62
N SER A 414 24.93 12.40 -32.77
CA SER A 414 24.37 11.72 -31.59
C SER A 414 23.69 12.68 -30.60
N LYS A 415 24.00 13.98 -30.69
CA LYS A 415 23.38 15.04 -29.87
C LYS A 415 21.96 15.38 -30.28
N THR A 416 21.55 15.01 -31.50
CA THR A 416 20.17 15.23 -32.02
C THR A 416 19.20 14.12 -31.63
N LYS A 417 19.69 13.04 -30.99
CA LYS A 417 18.84 11.98 -30.44
C LYS A 417 17.80 12.58 -29.48
N ALA A 418 16.53 12.18 -29.65
CA ALA A 418 15.45 12.60 -28.77
C ALA A 418 15.79 12.23 -27.32
N ARG A 419 15.82 13.23 -26.45
CA ARG A 419 16.05 13.03 -25.01
C ARG A 419 14.74 13.13 -24.28
N ILE A 420 14.56 12.23 -23.32
CA ILE A 420 13.45 12.22 -22.38
C ILE A 420 13.51 13.48 -21.51
N SER A 421 12.35 14.09 -21.21
CA SER A 421 12.27 15.25 -20.32
C SER A 421 12.71 14.88 -18.91
N LYS A 422 13.25 15.83 -18.13
CA LYS A 422 13.70 15.54 -16.76
C LYS A 422 12.58 14.95 -15.89
N SER A 423 11.33 15.40 -16.09
CA SER A 423 10.17 14.86 -15.40
C SER A 423 9.85 13.42 -15.81
N LEU A 424 9.96 13.10 -17.10
CA LEU A 424 9.73 11.74 -17.58
C LEU A 424 10.90 10.81 -17.20
N GLN A 425 12.14 11.30 -17.20
CA GLN A 425 13.30 10.57 -16.66
C GLN A 425 13.10 10.25 -15.19
N GLN A 426 12.64 11.22 -14.38
CA GLN A 426 12.34 10.99 -12.96
C GLN A 426 11.19 10.01 -12.77
N LYS A 427 10.15 10.04 -13.62
CA LYS A 427 9.06 9.05 -13.57
C LYS A 427 9.56 7.65 -13.89
N ILE A 428 10.27 7.49 -15.00
CA ILE A 428 10.84 6.20 -15.42
C ILE A 428 11.83 5.68 -14.37
N GLN A 429 12.65 6.56 -13.79
CA GLN A 429 13.59 6.17 -12.74
C GLN A 429 12.86 5.74 -11.46
N LYS A 430 11.78 6.42 -11.08
CA LYS A 430 10.93 6.00 -9.95
C LYS A 430 10.26 4.66 -10.24
N GLU A 431 9.72 4.45 -11.44
CA GLU A 431 9.13 3.17 -11.86
C GLU A 431 10.15 2.03 -11.79
N LYS A 432 11.38 2.27 -12.27
CA LYS A 432 12.50 1.33 -12.16
C LYS A 432 12.91 1.03 -10.71
N GLN A 433 12.74 1.98 -9.78
CA GLN A 433 13.00 1.75 -8.36
C GLN A 433 11.85 1.04 -7.64
N THR A 434 10.60 1.20 -8.12
CA THR A 434 9.42 0.55 -7.53
C THR A 434 9.17 -0.87 -8.03
N TRP A 435 9.63 -1.22 -9.25
CA TRP A 435 9.67 -2.61 -9.69
C TRP A 435 10.84 -3.33 -9.03
N GLY A 436 10.55 -4.02 -7.93
CA GLY A 436 11.56 -4.72 -7.13
C GLY A 436 11.21 -4.85 -5.64
N GLY A 437 10.09 -4.30 -5.19
CA GLY A 437 9.58 -4.58 -3.85
C GLY A 437 8.94 -5.98 -3.80
N SER A 438 9.63 -6.93 -3.18
CA SER A 438 8.98 -8.14 -2.65
C SER A 438 7.75 -7.71 -1.84
N THR A 439 6.56 -8.19 -2.21
CA THR A 439 5.41 -8.07 -1.31
C THR A 439 5.82 -8.68 0.02
N THR A 440 5.37 -8.12 1.14
CA THR A 440 5.65 -8.65 2.49
C THR A 440 5.31 -10.13 2.67
N VAL A 441 4.48 -10.69 1.77
CA VAL A 441 4.13 -12.11 1.67
C VAL A 441 5.29 -13.00 1.19
N LYS A 442 6.32 -12.45 0.52
CA LYS A 442 7.47 -13.19 -0.03
C LYS A 442 8.79 -12.83 0.66
N LYS A 443 8.77 -12.49 1.96
CA LYS A 443 10.00 -12.19 2.71
C LYS A 443 10.81 -13.44 3.11
N GLN A 444 10.21 -14.63 3.02
CA GLN A 444 10.88 -15.91 3.32
C GLN A 444 11.21 -16.72 2.06
N VAL A 445 11.81 -16.08 1.06
CA VAL A 445 12.45 -16.82 -0.03
C VAL A 445 13.96 -16.63 0.13
N SER A 446 14.68 -17.76 0.18
CA SER A 446 16.12 -17.89 0.37
C SER A 446 16.93 -16.89 -0.45
N GLY A 447 18.10 -16.47 0.08
CA GLY A 447 18.97 -15.38 -0.41
C GLY A 447 19.53 -15.48 -1.85
N THR A 448 18.94 -16.30 -2.71
CA THR A 448 19.24 -16.46 -4.14
C THR A 448 18.10 -15.99 -5.05
N ALA A 449 16.94 -15.61 -4.52
CA ALA A 449 15.81 -15.16 -5.33
C ALA A 449 15.99 -13.73 -5.85
N SER A 450 16.52 -13.61 -7.06
CA SER A 450 16.57 -12.35 -7.80
C SER A 450 15.28 -12.12 -8.59
N SER A 451 14.76 -10.89 -8.59
CA SER A 451 13.55 -10.53 -9.34
C SER A 451 13.89 -10.22 -10.79
N VAL A 452 13.25 -10.93 -11.72
CA VAL A 452 13.36 -10.72 -13.16
C VAL A 452 12.42 -9.60 -13.59
N ALA A 453 12.96 -8.50 -14.11
CA ALA A 453 12.18 -7.39 -14.64
C ALA A 453 12.22 -7.40 -16.18
N PHE A 454 11.06 -7.28 -16.83
CA PHE A 454 10.97 -7.16 -18.28
C PHE A 454 10.92 -5.68 -18.66
N THR A 455 11.97 -5.16 -19.29
CA THR A 455 11.96 -3.76 -19.79
C THR A 455 11.92 -3.73 -21.31
N PRO A 456 11.14 -2.81 -21.91
CA PRO A 456 10.98 -2.74 -23.38
C PRO A 456 12.24 -2.26 -24.11
N LEU A 457 13.29 -1.85 -23.38
CA LEU A 457 14.54 -1.32 -23.96
C LEU A 457 15.70 -2.31 -23.95
N GLN A 458 15.75 -3.28 -23.02
CA GLN A 458 16.92 -4.16 -22.83
C GLN A 458 16.58 -5.63 -22.52
N GLY A 459 15.31 -6.05 -22.48
CA GLY A 459 14.93 -7.44 -22.21
C GLY A 459 14.91 -7.80 -20.73
N LEU A 460 15.21 -9.08 -20.41
CA LEU A 460 15.23 -9.65 -19.06
C LEU A 460 16.45 -9.12 -18.29
N GLU A 461 16.21 -8.29 -17.27
CA GLU A 461 17.25 -7.80 -16.39
C GLU A 461 17.07 -8.40 -14.99
N ILE A 462 18.12 -9.02 -14.46
CA ILE A 462 18.17 -9.56 -13.09
C ILE A 462 18.59 -8.42 -12.17
N VAL A 463 17.65 -7.90 -11.38
CA VAL A 463 17.95 -6.84 -10.41
C VAL A 463 18.12 -7.48 -9.04
N ASN A 464 19.31 -7.34 -8.45
CA ASN A 464 19.56 -7.75 -7.07
C ASN A 464 19.13 -6.62 -6.10
N PRO A 465 18.02 -6.78 -5.34
CA PRO A 465 17.50 -5.74 -4.46
C PRO A 465 18.46 -5.37 -3.31
N GLN A 466 19.36 -6.26 -2.90
CA GLN A 466 20.33 -6.01 -1.82
C GLN A 466 21.46 -5.04 -2.21
N ALA A 467 21.71 -4.83 -3.51
CA ALA A 467 22.72 -3.87 -3.97
C ALA A 467 22.33 -2.41 -3.61
N ALA A 468 21.03 -2.13 -3.46
CA ALA A 468 20.54 -0.83 -3.01
C ALA A 468 20.75 -0.63 -1.49
N GLU A 469 20.59 -1.69 -0.69
CA GLU A 469 20.82 -1.66 0.76
C GLU A 469 22.30 -1.43 1.09
N LYS A 470 23.23 -2.06 0.36
CA LYS A 470 24.67 -1.80 0.52
C LYS A 470 25.03 -0.33 0.32
N LYS A 471 24.47 0.34 -0.69
CA LYS A 471 24.71 1.78 -0.93
C LYS A 471 24.14 2.68 0.17
N VAL A 472 23.00 2.32 0.76
CA VAL A 472 22.41 3.06 1.88
C VAL A 472 23.20 2.81 3.17
N ALA A 473 23.65 1.59 3.40
CA ALA A 473 24.53 1.23 4.52
C ALA A 473 25.87 1.96 4.42
N GLU A 474 26.53 1.96 3.26
CA GLU A 474 27.77 2.71 3.01
C GLU A 474 27.59 4.22 3.21
N ALA A 475 26.47 4.78 2.76
CA ALA A 475 26.16 6.19 2.98
C ALA A 475 25.96 6.49 4.48
N ASN A 476 25.25 5.64 5.21
CA ASN A 476 25.04 5.80 6.64
C ASN A 476 26.34 5.63 7.44
N VAL A 477 27.20 4.67 7.07
CA VAL A 477 28.53 4.50 7.66
C VAL A 477 29.38 5.76 7.44
N LYS A 478 29.29 6.39 6.27
CA LYS A 478 30.03 7.63 5.99
C LYS A 478 29.59 8.84 6.84
N TYR A 479 28.33 8.90 7.24
CA TYR A 479 27.78 10.02 8.02
C TYR A 479 27.74 9.77 9.53
N PHE A 480 27.67 8.51 9.97
CA PHE A 480 27.45 8.13 11.37
C PHE A 480 28.51 7.16 11.92
N SER A 481 29.67 6.96 11.26
CA SER A 481 30.74 6.18 11.87
C SER A 481 31.38 6.92 13.05
N SER A 482 31.82 6.15 14.04
CA SER A 482 32.59 6.64 15.20
C SER A 482 33.94 7.27 14.81
N THR A 483 34.39 7.04 13.57
CA THR A 483 35.62 7.59 12.99
C THR A 483 35.40 8.81 12.09
N ALA A 484 34.14 9.16 11.78
CA ALA A 484 33.83 10.31 10.94
C ALA A 484 33.97 11.62 11.74
N SER A 485 34.89 12.49 11.34
CA SER A 485 35.04 13.83 11.92
C SER A 485 34.11 14.83 11.23
N PHE A 486 33.36 15.60 12.03
CA PHE A 486 32.52 16.69 11.52
C PHE A 486 33.40 17.86 11.06
N VAL A 487 33.30 18.23 9.78
CA VAL A 487 33.95 19.44 9.26
C VAL A 487 33.14 20.66 9.70
N LYS A 488 33.71 21.46 10.62
CA LYS A 488 33.17 22.78 10.99
C LYS A 488 33.30 23.72 9.78
N VAL A 489 32.20 23.98 9.09
CA VAL A 489 32.16 25.00 8.03
C VAL A 489 32.18 26.37 8.70
N GLU A 490 33.29 27.10 8.62
CA GLU A 490 33.33 28.49 9.06
C GLU A 490 32.37 29.33 8.21
N LYS A 491 31.47 30.06 8.88
CA LYS A 491 30.65 31.08 8.24
C LYS A 491 31.58 32.19 7.74
N GLN A 492 31.76 32.30 6.42
CA GLN A 492 32.29 33.53 5.84
C GLN A 492 31.33 34.67 6.21
N LEU A 493 31.78 35.54 7.11
CA LEU A 493 31.13 36.81 7.40
C LEU A 493 31.23 37.67 6.15
N TRP A 494 30.08 37.86 5.49
CA TRP A 494 29.94 38.86 4.45
C TRP A 494 30.02 40.24 5.13
N HIS A 495 31.18 40.90 5.04
CA HIS A 495 31.28 42.32 5.34
C HIS A 495 30.52 43.10 4.26
N LYS A 496 29.65 44.01 4.71
CA LYS A 496 28.93 44.98 3.89
C LYS A 496 29.88 45.99 3.27
#